data_AF-A0A4Y6PR98-F1
#
_entry.id   AF-A0A4Y6PR98-F1
#
_cell.length_a   1.000
_cell.length_b   1.000
_cell.length_c   1.000
_cell.angle_alpha   90.00
_cell.angle_beta   90.00
_cell.angle_gamma   90.00
#
_symmetry.space_group_name_H-M   'P 1'
#
loop_
_entity.id
_entity.type
_entity.pdbx_description
1 polymer ?
#
loop_
_entity_poly.entity_id
_entity_poly.type
_entity_poly.pdbx_seq_one_letter_code
_entity_poly.pdbx_strand_id
1 'polypeptide(L)'
;MELLLSIVALVAGPLLFPVAKRHPRLLCGMDGFVLVAIAGLSLLHLLPVAIEHAGPWALITALLGVLGPFLFGRNLPHEGQRSVHNVFILVAVVGLAFHAMVDGAAIFHGTHSDDMNLGGMVAAVLIHRVPMSLLIWWALRPRMGIGLASGALGLLAVSTGAGYLLGGSMHFTPEIMGHLVAFVAGSLVHVVAHDTASELIPRHCHDQWHATYSAIGGAVAAVGLLFFGHMHHFEGAWSSFSELIVSHSPAILLGFGLLVLAVRIGVTALADDGGVTKPCGSEGLVPPNELDWLDWIDRVTPWLAVAMALVFAVQVVDTGAAHAHAHDHGEAAAHAWWQWAATAVLAGTFLVSYFRVGPRGMLAQLFPFEHDHDHRHHDHEHHDHDHG
;
A
#
# COMPACT_ATOMS: atom_id res chain seq x y z
N MET A 1 -21.62 1.79 -22.81
CA MET A 1 -22.17 1.92 -21.43
C MET A 1 -21.05 1.95 -20.38
N GLU A 2 -19.93 1.31 -20.69
CA GLU A 2 -18.75 1.03 -19.89
C GLU A 2 -18.04 2.32 -19.45
N LEU A 3 -17.82 3.25 -20.40
CA LEU A 3 -17.26 4.57 -20.10
C LEU A 3 -18.08 5.33 -19.05
N LEU A 4 -19.41 5.28 -19.16
CA LEU A 4 -20.30 5.95 -18.20
C LEU A 4 -20.17 5.32 -16.81
N LEU A 5 -20.20 3.99 -16.71
CA LEU A 5 -20.00 3.28 -15.44
C LEU A 5 -18.64 3.63 -14.82
N SER A 6 -17.60 3.75 -15.64
CA SER A 6 -16.25 4.13 -15.24
C SER A 6 -16.17 5.53 -14.65
N ILE A 7 -16.90 6.48 -15.23
CA ILE A 7 -16.96 7.86 -14.73
C ILE A 7 -17.82 7.91 -13.45
N VAL A 8 -18.93 7.17 -13.41
CA VAL A 8 -19.79 7.08 -12.22
C VAL A 8 -19.03 6.48 -11.03
N ALA A 9 -18.14 5.51 -11.26
CA ALA A 9 -17.29 4.93 -10.20
C ALA A 9 -16.41 5.98 -9.49
N LEU A 10 -16.02 7.07 -10.16
CA LEU A 10 -15.24 8.16 -9.54
C LEU A 10 -16.03 8.95 -8.50
N VAL A 11 -17.37 8.85 -8.51
CA VAL A 11 -18.25 9.52 -7.55
C VAL A 11 -18.31 8.75 -6.22
N ALA A 12 -17.77 7.53 -6.16
CA ALA A 12 -17.75 6.71 -4.95
C ALA A 12 -17.08 7.42 -3.77
N GLY A 13 -15.93 8.07 -3.97
CA GLY A 13 -15.23 8.83 -2.93
C GLY A 13 -16.10 9.91 -2.27
N PRO A 14 -16.63 10.88 -3.05
CA PRO A 14 -17.54 11.90 -2.56
C PRO A 14 -18.78 11.37 -1.83
N LEU A 15 -19.37 10.26 -2.30
CA LEU A 15 -20.60 9.69 -1.74
C LEU A 15 -20.35 8.90 -0.45
N LEU A 16 -19.27 8.12 -0.41
CA LEU A 16 -18.96 7.25 0.73
C LEU A 16 -18.37 8.04 1.89
N PHE A 17 -17.64 9.14 1.63
CA PHE A 17 -16.98 9.90 2.70
C PHE A 17 -17.92 10.45 3.79
N PRO A 18 -19.06 11.11 3.49
CA PRO A 18 -19.99 11.56 4.51
C PRO A 18 -20.59 10.42 5.35
N VAL A 19 -20.83 9.26 4.73
CA VAL A 19 -21.37 8.07 5.40
C VAL A 19 -20.32 7.48 6.33
N ALA A 20 -19.08 7.31 5.84
CA ALA A 20 -17.95 6.82 6.61
C ALA A 20 -17.70 7.68 7.86
N LYS A 21 -17.74 9.01 7.71
CA LYS A 21 -17.52 9.94 8.83
C LYS A 21 -18.56 9.80 9.95
N ARG A 22 -19.78 9.34 9.65
CA ARG A 22 -20.83 9.11 10.66
C ARG A 22 -20.68 7.79 11.41
N HIS A 23 -19.90 6.85 10.87
CA HIS A 23 -19.77 5.50 11.41
C HIS A 23 -18.30 5.13 11.64
N PRO A 24 -17.78 5.27 12.87
CA PRO A 24 -16.37 5.03 13.18
C PRO A 24 -15.85 3.66 12.70
N ARG A 25 -16.66 2.61 12.85
CA ARG A 25 -16.31 1.25 12.39
C ARG A 25 -16.15 1.17 10.87
N LEU A 26 -17.04 1.82 10.13
CA LEU A 26 -16.95 1.88 8.67
C LEU A 26 -15.71 2.67 8.25
N LEU A 27 -15.43 3.80 8.92
CA LEU A 27 -14.21 4.59 8.66
C LEU A 27 -12.93 3.75 8.89
N CYS A 28 -12.86 2.97 9.98
CA CYS A 28 -11.72 2.09 10.26
C CYS A 28 -11.55 1.01 9.18
N GLY A 29 -12.65 0.37 8.75
CA GLY A 29 -12.58 -0.63 7.68
C GLY A 29 -12.23 -0.03 6.33
N MET A 30 -12.82 1.12 6.01
CA MET A 30 -12.53 1.88 4.80
C MET A 30 -11.07 2.33 4.72
N ASP A 31 -10.46 2.69 5.86
CA ASP A 31 -9.03 2.98 5.97
C ASP A 31 -8.17 1.77 5.60
N GLY A 32 -8.42 0.61 6.22
CA GLY A 32 -7.69 -0.62 5.88
C GLY A 32 -7.92 -1.10 4.45
N PHE A 33 -9.14 -0.90 3.93
CA PHE A 33 -9.47 -1.17 2.53
C PHE A 33 -8.64 -0.32 1.57
N VAL A 34 -8.63 1.01 1.74
CA VAL A 34 -7.83 1.90 0.88
C VAL A 34 -6.35 1.60 1.01
N LEU A 35 -5.87 1.34 2.22
CA LEU A 35 -4.47 0.99 2.45
C LEU A 35 -4.03 -0.24 1.64
N VAL A 36 -4.73 -1.36 1.81
CA VAL A 36 -4.38 -2.60 1.12
C VAL A 36 -4.67 -2.52 -0.38
N ALA A 37 -5.78 -1.90 -0.79
CA ALA A 37 -6.12 -1.77 -2.20
C ALA A 37 -5.08 -0.93 -2.96
N ILE A 38 -4.69 0.23 -2.43
CA ILE A 38 -3.74 1.13 -3.11
C ILE A 38 -2.33 0.57 -3.07
N ALA A 39 -1.86 0.04 -1.93
CA ALA A 39 -0.55 -0.61 -1.87
C ALA A 39 -0.49 -1.83 -2.80
N GLY A 40 -1.53 -2.67 -2.79
CA GLY A 40 -1.62 -3.85 -3.66
C GLY A 40 -1.69 -3.51 -5.14
N LEU A 41 -2.54 -2.56 -5.56
CA LEU A 41 -2.58 -2.09 -6.95
C LEU A 41 -1.24 -1.46 -7.36
N SER A 42 -0.60 -0.68 -6.49
CA SER A 42 0.67 -0.04 -6.81
C SER A 42 1.78 -1.07 -7.03
N LEU A 43 1.84 -2.10 -6.18
CA LEU A 43 2.91 -3.11 -6.21
C LEU A 43 2.67 -4.24 -7.22
N LEU A 44 1.41 -4.67 -7.41
CA LEU A 44 1.07 -5.84 -8.23
C LEU A 44 0.58 -5.45 -9.63
N HIS A 45 0.18 -4.19 -9.84
CA HIS A 45 -0.32 -3.71 -11.14
C HIS A 45 0.55 -2.59 -11.71
N LEU A 46 0.73 -1.47 -11.00
CA LEU A 46 1.44 -0.32 -11.55
C LEU A 46 2.94 -0.54 -11.69
N LEU A 47 3.58 -1.08 -10.65
CA LEU A 47 5.04 -1.26 -10.64
C LEU A 47 5.52 -2.29 -11.67
N PRO A 48 4.90 -3.47 -11.83
CA PRO A 48 5.33 -4.43 -12.86
C PRO A 48 5.19 -3.86 -14.27
N VAL A 49 4.07 -3.19 -14.56
CA VAL A 49 3.85 -2.50 -15.84
C VAL A 49 4.91 -1.42 -16.05
N ALA A 50 5.25 -0.65 -15.02
CA ALA A 50 6.28 0.37 -15.12
C ALA A 50 7.67 -0.21 -15.43
N ILE A 51 8.01 -1.37 -14.84
CA ILE A 51 9.27 -2.08 -15.10
C ILE A 51 9.29 -2.65 -16.52
N GLU A 52 8.17 -3.15 -17.03
CA GLU A 52 8.07 -3.61 -18.42
C GLU A 52 8.35 -2.46 -19.42
N HIS A 53 7.87 -1.25 -19.11
CA HIS A 53 7.96 -0.10 -20.01
C HIS A 53 9.27 0.70 -19.88
N ALA A 54 9.81 0.83 -18.66
CA ALA A 54 11.01 1.65 -18.36
C ALA A 54 12.20 0.83 -17.82
N GLY A 55 12.09 -0.50 -17.84
CA GLY A 55 13.11 -1.40 -17.33
C GLY A 55 13.32 -1.28 -15.80
N PRO A 56 14.44 -1.84 -15.29
CA PRO A 56 14.74 -1.84 -13.86
C PRO A 56 14.89 -0.45 -13.23
N TRP A 57 15.19 0.58 -14.04
CA TRP A 57 15.28 1.97 -13.60
C TRP A 57 13.94 2.54 -13.10
N ALA A 58 12.82 1.90 -13.44
CA ALA A 58 11.53 2.16 -12.84
C ALA A 58 11.57 2.02 -11.30
N LEU A 59 12.36 1.10 -10.74
CA LEU A 59 12.48 0.93 -9.29
C LEU A 59 13.07 2.14 -8.59
N ILE A 60 14.10 2.76 -9.18
CA ILE A 60 14.67 4.01 -8.65
C ILE A 60 13.63 5.12 -8.70
N THR A 61 12.86 5.17 -9.77
CA THR A 61 11.82 6.17 -9.96
C THR A 61 10.68 6.01 -8.95
N ALA A 62 10.26 4.77 -8.68
CA ALA A 62 9.31 4.45 -7.63
C ALA A 62 9.87 4.80 -6.24
N LEU A 63 11.14 4.49 -5.96
CA LEU A 63 11.80 4.87 -4.70
C LEU A 63 11.83 6.39 -4.51
N LEU A 64 12.09 7.16 -5.57
CA LEU A 64 11.99 8.62 -5.54
C LEU A 64 10.55 9.09 -5.29
N GLY A 65 9.54 8.38 -5.81
CA GLY A 65 8.14 8.63 -5.47
C GLY A 65 7.86 8.42 -3.98
N VAL A 66 8.39 7.35 -3.38
CA VAL A 66 8.22 7.02 -1.96
C VAL A 66 8.94 8.02 -1.05
N LEU A 67 10.21 8.32 -1.35
CA LEU A 67 11.08 9.10 -0.48
C LEU A 67 11.05 10.60 -0.78
N GLY A 68 10.52 11.01 -1.94
CA GLY A 68 10.55 12.39 -2.41
C GLY A 68 10.02 13.40 -1.38
N PRO A 69 8.82 13.22 -0.80
CA PRO A 69 8.30 14.16 0.18
C PRO A 69 9.25 14.39 1.38
N PHE A 70 9.93 13.33 1.83
CA PHE A 70 10.91 13.40 2.90
C PHE A 70 12.22 14.08 2.44
N LEU A 71 12.77 13.66 1.30
CA LEU A 71 14.05 14.18 0.79
C LEU A 71 14.01 15.69 0.53
N PHE A 72 12.91 16.19 -0.03
CA PHE A 72 12.72 17.60 -0.32
C PHE A 72 12.16 18.40 0.87
N GLY A 73 11.53 17.73 1.83
CA GLY A 73 10.91 18.35 3.01
C GLY A 73 11.81 18.44 4.24
N ARG A 74 12.77 17.52 4.43
CA ARG A 74 13.46 17.31 5.73
C ARG A 74 14.12 18.54 6.37
N ASN A 75 14.59 19.49 5.56
CA ASN A 75 15.28 20.69 6.05
C ASN A 75 14.35 21.92 6.13
N LEU A 76 13.07 21.77 5.78
CA LEU A 76 12.11 22.84 5.81
C LEU A 76 11.37 22.88 7.16
N PRO A 77 10.90 24.07 7.58
CA PRO A 77 9.93 24.18 8.67
C PRO A 77 8.67 23.35 8.39
N HIS A 78 7.89 23.10 9.43
CA HIS A 78 6.64 22.32 9.36
C HIS A 78 5.69 22.75 8.22
N GLU A 79 5.55 24.06 7.97
CA GLU A 79 4.72 24.58 6.87
C GLU A 79 5.30 24.25 5.48
N GLY A 80 6.64 24.30 5.34
CA GLY A 80 7.33 23.93 4.12
C GLY A 80 7.24 22.43 3.83
N GLN A 81 7.36 21.58 4.86
CA GLN A 81 7.15 20.13 4.74
C GLN A 81 5.73 19.80 4.24
N ARG A 82 4.71 20.44 4.81
CA ARG A 82 3.32 20.32 4.35
C ARG A 82 3.15 20.74 2.89
N SER A 83 3.80 21.84 2.49
CA SER A 83 3.77 22.31 1.11
C SER A 83 4.40 21.30 0.14
N VAL A 84 5.56 20.74 0.49
CA VAL A 84 6.23 19.71 -0.32
C VAL A 84 5.32 18.48 -0.46
N HIS A 85 4.74 18.00 0.64
CA HIS A 85 3.82 16.87 0.59
C HIS A 85 2.61 17.14 -0.32
N ASN A 86 1.99 18.32 -0.21
CA ASN A 86 0.86 18.72 -1.08
C ASN A 86 1.26 18.77 -2.56
N VAL A 87 2.45 19.26 -2.88
CA VAL A 87 2.97 19.26 -4.27
C VAL A 87 3.10 17.84 -4.78
N PHE A 88 3.65 16.91 -3.98
CA PHE A 88 3.77 15.51 -4.37
C PHE A 88 2.40 14.84 -4.59
N ILE A 89 1.39 15.14 -3.75
CA ILE A 89 0.02 14.69 -3.99
C ILE A 89 -0.49 15.21 -5.35
N LEU A 90 -0.27 16.49 -5.68
CA LEU A 90 -0.73 17.05 -6.94
C LEU A 90 -0.01 16.46 -8.15
N VAL A 91 1.30 16.23 -8.05
CA VAL A 91 2.06 15.53 -9.09
C VAL A 91 1.53 14.10 -9.27
N ALA A 92 1.22 13.40 -8.17
CA ALA A 92 0.60 12.08 -8.23
C ALA A 92 -0.77 12.12 -8.94
N VAL A 93 -1.60 13.13 -8.67
CA VAL A 93 -2.89 13.33 -9.37
C VAL A 93 -2.69 13.52 -10.88
N VAL A 94 -1.68 14.30 -11.28
CA VAL A 94 -1.38 14.49 -12.71
C VAL A 94 -0.95 13.18 -13.36
N GLY A 95 -0.05 12.43 -12.74
CA GLY A 95 0.36 11.12 -13.27
C GLY A 95 -0.79 10.11 -13.28
N LEU A 96 -1.67 10.15 -12.29
CA LEU A 96 -2.89 9.36 -12.24
C LEU A 96 -3.90 9.76 -13.34
N ALA A 97 -3.92 11.02 -13.75
CA ALA A 97 -4.71 11.48 -14.89
C ALA A 97 -4.17 10.91 -16.21
N PHE A 98 -2.84 10.79 -16.39
CA PHE A 98 -2.25 10.08 -17.53
C PHE A 98 -2.62 8.59 -17.50
N HIS A 99 -2.54 7.96 -16.33
CA HIS A 99 -2.97 6.56 -16.18
C HIS A 99 -4.47 6.38 -16.49
N ALA A 100 -5.34 7.25 -15.97
CA ALA A 100 -6.77 7.22 -16.25
C ALA A 100 -7.11 7.45 -17.73
N MET A 101 -6.23 8.10 -18.49
CA MET A 101 -6.32 8.22 -19.94
C MET A 101 -5.97 6.91 -20.64
N VAL A 102 -4.94 6.20 -20.19
CA VAL A 102 -4.62 4.83 -20.67
C VAL A 102 -5.79 3.88 -20.39
N ASP A 103 -6.43 3.96 -19.21
CA ASP A 103 -7.65 3.19 -18.91
C ASP A 103 -8.79 3.48 -19.90
N GLY A 104 -8.95 4.75 -20.29
CA GLY A 104 -9.93 5.15 -21.29
C GLY A 104 -9.67 4.49 -22.65
N ALA A 105 -8.42 4.50 -23.08
CA ALA A 105 -7.99 3.84 -24.32
C ALA A 105 -8.18 2.31 -24.24
N ALA A 106 -7.95 1.71 -23.08
CA ALA A 106 -8.23 0.30 -22.85
C ALA A 106 -9.73 -0.04 -22.98
N ILE A 107 -10.62 0.79 -22.43
CA ILE A 107 -12.09 0.63 -22.60
C ILE A 107 -12.47 0.76 -24.08
N PHE A 108 -11.84 1.66 -24.84
CA PHE A 108 -12.11 1.81 -26.28
C PHE A 108 -11.83 0.51 -27.04
N HIS A 109 -10.62 -0.02 -26.93
CA HIS A 109 -10.27 -1.31 -27.53
C HIS A 109 -11.15 -2.44 -26.98
N GLY A 110 -11.52 -2.33 -25.70
CA GLY A 110 -12.32 -3.30 -24.99
C GLY A 110 -13.78 -3.42 -25.45
N THR A 111 -14.32 -2.35 -26.03
CA THR A 111 -15.73 -2.26 -26.45
C THR A 111 -15.94 -2.46 -27.94
N HIS A 112 -14.85 -2.45 -28.74
CA HIS A 112 -14.89 -2.56 -30.20
C HIS A 112 -14.29 -3.86 -30.73
N SER A 113 -13.92 -4.80 -29.86
CA SER A 113 -13.46 -6.15 -30.23
C SER A 113 -14.59 -7.16 -29.99
N ASP A 114 -14.82 -8.06 -30.95
CA ASP A 114 -15.94 -9.03 -30.97
C ASP A 114 -15.71 -10.24 -30.02
N ASP A 115 -14.67 -10.22 -29.20
CA ASP A 115 -14.27 -11.36 -28.36
C ASP A 115 -15.04 -11.38 -27.02
N MET A 116 -15.65 -12.52 -26.71
CA MET A 116 -16.50 -12.72 -25.51
C MET A 116 -15.76 -12.65 -24.15
N ASN A 117 -14.42 -12.59 -24.13
CA ASN A 117 -13.60 -12.52 -22.90
C ASN A 117 -13.36 -11.09 -22.38
N LEU A 118 -13.86 -10.05 -23.07
CA LEU A 118 -13.57 -8.65 -22.76
C LEU A 118 -14.39 -8.01 -21.64
N GLY A 119 -15.46 -8.66 -21.18
CA GLY A 119 -16.19 -8.23 -19.98
C GLY A 119 -15.28 -8.16 -18.74
N GLY A 120 -14.25 -9.00 -18.67
CA GLY A 120 -13.26 -9.03 -17.59
C GLY A 120 -12.42 -7.75 -17.51
N MET A 121 -11.96 -7.21 -18.65
CA MET A 121 -11.16 -5.98 -18.72
C MET A 121 -11.98 -4.77 -18.24
N VAL A 122 -13.22 -4.65 -18.70
CA VAL A 122 -14.11 -3.55 -18.27
C VAL A 122 -14.45 -3.67 -16.78
N ALA A 123 -14.79 -4.86 -16.29
CA ALA A 123 -15.07 -5.08 -14.88
C ALA A 123 -13.84 -4.75 -14.00
N ALA A 124 -12.65 -5.13 -14.45
CA ALA A 124 -11.39 -4.80 -13.80
C ALA A 124 -11.16 -3.29 -13.72
N VAL A 125 -11.43 -2.54 -14.81
CA VAL A 125 -11.35 -1.07 -14.80
C VAL A 125 -12.34 -0.46 -13.81
N LEU A 126 -13.56 -0.98 -13.72
CA LEU A 126 -14.56 -0.48 -12.77
C LEU A 126 -14.17 -0.73 -11.31
N ILE A 127 -13.64 -1.91 -11.00
CA ILE A 127 -13.33 -2.32 -9.62
C ILE A 127 -12.21 -1.47 -9.03
N HIS A 128 -11.12 -1.24 -9.77
CA HIS A 128 -9.96 -0.51 -9.22
C HIS A 128 -10.18 1.01 -9.11
N ARG A 129 -11.17 1.56 -9.82
CA ARG A 129 -11.53 3.00 -9.77
C ARG A 129 -12.13 3.42 -8.43
N VAL A 130 -12.81 2.51 -7.73
CA VAL A 130 -13.41 2.81 -6.42
C VAL A 130 -12.32 3.14 -5.38
N PRO A 131 -11.30 2.26 -5.15
CA PRO A 131 -10.15 2.60 -4.31
C PRO A 131 -9.48 3.92 -4.70
N MET A 132 -9.28 4.14 -6.00
CA MET A 132 -8.61 5.34 -6.50
C MET A 132 -9.40 6.62 -6.17
N SER A 133 -10.72 6.63 -6.37
CA SER A 133 -11.53 7.82 -6.05
C SER A 133 -11.59 8.11 -4.55
N LEU A 134 -11.62 7.05 -3.72
CA LEU A 134 -11.56 7.17 -2.27
C LEU A 134 -10.24 7.79 -1.82
N LEU A 135 -9.13 7.30 -2.38
CA LEU A 135 -7.79 7.83 -2.10
C LEU A 135 -7.69 9.32 -2.44
N ILE A 136 -8.05 9.71 -3.66
CA ILE A 136 -7.99 11.12 -4.12
C ILE A 136 -8.83 12.00 -3.20
N TRP A 137 -10.07 11.58 -2.94
CA TRP A 137 -10.98 12.37 -2.13
C TRP A 137 -10.46 12.55 -0.69
N TRP A 138 -9.90 11.52 -0.08
CA TRP A 138 -9.37 11.61 1.29
C TRP A 138 -7.99 12.27 1.38
N ALA A 139 -7.15 12.17 0.37
CA ALA A 139 -5.87 12.84 0.35
C ALA A 139 -6.03 14.36 0.20
N LEU A 140 -6.93 14.80 -0.68
CA LEU A 140 -7.08 16.21 -1.05
C LEU A 140 -8.11 16.96 -0.20
N ARG A 141 -9.28 16.37 0.11
CA ARG A 141 -10.37 17.13 0.75
C ARG A 141 -10.02 17.69 2.14
N PRO A 142 -9.40 16.93 3.06
CA PRO A 142 -9.04 17.45 4.39
C PRO A 142 -7.98 18.55 4.33
N ARG A 143 -7.05 18.48 3.37
CA ARG A 143 -5.88 19.37 3.28
C ARG A 143 -6.10 20.60 2.41
N MET A 144 -6.73 20.40 1.26
CA MET A 144 -6.82 21.39 0.16
C MET A 144 -8.27 21.72 -0.20
N GLY A 145 -9.23 21.19 0.57
CA GLY A 145 -10.64 21.50 0.45
C GLY A 145 -11.37 20.73 -0.65
N ILE A 146 -12.69 20.93 -0.70
CA ILE A 146 -13.58 20.21 -1.63
C ILE A 146 -13.33 20.60 -3.09
N GLY A 147 -12.98 21.85 -3.36
CA GLY A 147 -12.78 22.35 -4.73
C GLY A 147 -11.69 21.58 -5.46
N LEU A 148 -10.51 21.44 -4.84
CA LEU A 148 -9.39 20.73 -5.46
C LEU A 148 -9.62 19.21 -5.53
N ALA A 149 -10.26 18.62 -4.52
CA ALA A 149 -10.64 17.20 -4.55
C ALA A 149 -11.63 16.89 -5.69
N SER A 150 -12.65 17.73 -5.86
CA SER A 150 -13.58 17.63 -6.99
C SER A 150 -12.90 17.90 -8.33
N GLY A 151 -12.01 18.88 -8.40
CA GLY A 151 -11.22 19.19 -9.59
C GLY A 151 -10.33 18.01 -10.02
N ALA A 152 -9.68 17.34 -9.08
CA ALA A 152 -8.87 16.14 -9.35
C ALA A 152 -9.71 14.98 -9.91
N LEU A 153 -10.87 14.68 -9.30
CA LEU A 153 -11.77 13.65 -9.83
C LEU A 153 -12.34 14.03 -11.21
N GLY A 154 -12.64 15.32 -11.42
CA GLY A 154 -13.05 15.85 -12.72
C GLY A 154 -11.95 15.70 -13.78
N LEU A 155 -10.69 15.98 -13.42
CA LEU A 155 -9.53 15.77 -14.28
C LEU A 155 -9.42 14.29 -14.70
N LEU A 156 -9.53 13.34 -13.76
CA LEU A 156 -9.51 11.92 -14.09
C LEU A 156 -10.66 11.51 -15.02
N ALA A 157 -11.87 12.03 -14.79
CA ALA A 157 -13.01 11.76 -15.65
C ALA A 157 -12.80 12.27 -17.08
N VAL A 158 -12.29 13.50 -17.22
CA VAL A 158 -11.95 14.09 -18.52
C VAL A 158 -10.84 13.30 -19.20
N SER A 159 -9.78 12.94 -18.48
CA SER A 159 -8.68 12.15 -18.99
C SER A 159 -9.13 10.77 -19.48
N THR A 160 -9.99 10.07 -18.74
CA THR A 160 -10.60 8.80 -19.22
C THR A 160 -11.41 9.02 -20.49
N GLY A 161 -12.23 10.07 -20.56
CA GLY A 161 -12.97 10.40 -21.77
C GLY A 161 -12.04 10.67 -22.96
N ALA A 162 -11.00 11.47 -22.75
CA ALA A 162 -9.99 11.76 -23.77
C ALA A 162 -9.29 10.49 -24.26
N GLY A 163 -8.89 9.61 -23.34
CA GLY A 163 -8.29 8.32 -23.66
C GLY A 163 -9.21 7.41 -24.48
N TYR A 164 -10.50 7.36 -24.13
CA TYR A 164 -11.49 6.59 -24.87
C TYR A 164 -11.68 7.14 -26.29
N LEU A 165 -11.78 8.46 -26.45
CA LEU A 165 -11.99 9.09 -27.76
C LEU A 165 -10.75 9.01 -28.66
N LEU A 166 -9.55 9.13 -28.07
CA LEU A 166 -8.29 9.16 -28.79
C LEU A 166 -7.61 7.79 -28.87
N GLY A 167 -8.18 6.74 -28.27
CA GLY A 167 -7.52 5.46 -27.99
C GLY A 167 -6.88 4.80 -29.22
N GLY A 168 -7.50 4.90 -30.39
CA GLY A 168 -6.94 4.36 -31.64
C GLY A 168 -5.79 5.17 -32.26
N SER A 169 -5.46 6.35 -31.71
CA SER A 169 -4.46 7.30 -32.25
C SER A 169 -3.42 7.74 -31.22
N MET A 170 -3.53 7.23 -30.00
CA MET A 170 -2.74 7.67 -28.86
C MET A 170 -1.41 6.93 -28.82
N HIS A 171 -0.31 7.64 -29.07
CA HIS A 171 1.04 7.11 -28.98
C HIS A 171 1.79 7.80 -27.85
N PHE A 172 1.99 7.09 -26.73
CA PHE A 172 2.94 7.52 -25.70
C PHE A 172 4.27 6.81 -25.91
N THR A 173 5.37 7.49 -25.62
CA THR A 173 6.68 6.85 -25.48
C THR A 173 6.62 5.92 -24.26
N PRO A 174 6.74 4.58 -24.44
CA PRO A 174 6.57 3.61 -23.36
C PRO A 174 7.45 3.92 -22.15
N GLU A 175 8.71 4.25 -22.39
CA GLU A 175 9.72 4.55 -21.36
C GLU A 175 9.32 5.71 -20.43
N ILE A 176 8.89 6.85 -20.99
CA ILE A 176 8.46 8.00 -20.20
C ILE A 176 7.22 7.66 -19.38
N MET A 177 6.28 6.92 -19.97
CA MET A 177 5.08 6.48 -19.26
C MET A 177 5.43 5.52 -18.12
N GLY A 178 6.37 4.60 -18.33
CA GLY A 178 6.86 3.68 -17.30
C GLY A 178 7.47 4.42 -16.11
N HIS A 179 8.34 5.40 -16.34
CA HIS A 179 8.89 6.23 -15.27
C HIS A 179 7.81 7.06 -14.54
N LEU A 180 6.88 7.66 -15.28
CA LEU A 180 5.77 8.41 -14.68
C LEU A 180 4.92 7.50 -13.78
N VAL A 181 4.53 6.32 -14.27
CA VAL A 181 3.72 5.35 -13.53
C VAL A 181 4.49 4.81 -12.31
N ALA A 182 5.78 4.53 -12.43
CA ALA A 182 6.61 4.13 -11.29
C ALA A 182 6.65 5.20 -10.20
N PHE A 183 6.90 6.46 -10.58
CA PHE A 183 6.90 7.58 -9.63
C PHE A 183 5.55 7.71 -8.93
N VAL A 184 4.46 7.64 -9.69
CA VAL A 184 3.10 7.66 -9.14
C VAL A 184 2.89 6.50 -8.18
N ALA A 185 3.19 5.26 -8.57
CA ALA A 185 3.05 4.08 -7.72
C ALA A 185 3.79 4.25 -6.39
N GLY A 186 5.04 4.71 -6.42
CA GLY A 186 5.81 5.01 -5.22
C GLY A 186 5.20 6.12 -4.35
N SER A 187 4.75 7.21 -4.97
CA SER A 187 4.10 8.31 -4.25
C SER A 187 2.77 7.91 -3.61
N LEU A 188 1.99 7.02 -4.24
CA LEU A 188 0.74 6.50 -3.68
C LEU A 188 1.00 5.63 -2.45
N VAL A 189 2.04 4.79 -2.51
CA VAL A 189 2.50 3.99 -1.35
C VAL A 189 2.89 4.91 -0.19
N HIS A 190 3.62 6.00 -0.44
CA HIS A 190 3.94 7.00 0.58
C HIS A 190 2.70 7.65 1.17
N VAL A 191 1.82 8.19 0.32
CA VAL A 191 0.61 8.93 0.76
C VAL A 191 -0.29 8.05 1.62
N VAL A 192 -0.49 6.79 1.23
CA VAL A 192 -1.36 5.88 1.96
C VAL A 192 -0.74 5.39 3.27
N ALA A 193 0.59 5.31 3.33
CA ALA A 193 1.32 4.97 4.55
C ALA A 193 1.30 6.11 5.58
N HIS A 194 1.37 7.37 5.15
CA HIS A 194 1.54 8.52 6.03
C HIS A 194 0.21 9.21 6.42
N ASP A 195 -0.79 9.29 5.54
CA ASP A 195 -1.65 10.49 5.59
C ASP A 195 -3.16 10.37 5.28
N THR A 196 -3.72 9.22 4.92
CA THR A 196 -5.11 9.23 4.37
C THR A 196 -6.25 9.20 5.40
N ALA A 197 -6.03 8.69 6.62
CA ALA A 197 -7.11 8.63 7.62
C ALA A 197 -6.67 8.94 9.07
N SER A 198 -5.39 9.04 9.36
CA SER A 198 -4.88 9.37 10.71
C SER A 198 -5.35 10.74 11.21
N GLU A 199 -5.49 11.74 10.31
CA GLU A 199 -6.03 13.06 10.65
C GLU A 199 -7.55 13.05 10.94
N LEU A 200 -8.28 12.07 10.41
CA LEU A 200 -9.75 11.97 10.51
C LEU A 200 -10.20 11.05 11.64
N ILE A 201 -9.33 10.17 12.13
CA ILE A 201 -9.65 9.16 13.15
C ILE A 201 -9.26 9.72 14.52
N PRO A 202 -10.21 9.89 15.45
CA PRO A 202 -9.91 10.35 16.81
C PRO A 202 -8.90 9.44 17.52
N ARG A 203 -7.91 10.01 18.21
CA ARG A 203 -6.87 9.29 18.99
C ARG A 203 -7.41 8.25 19.98
N HIS A 204 -8.67 8.36 20.38
CA HIS A 204 -9.34 7.46 21.33
C HIS A 204 -9.91 6.19 20.66
N CYS A 205 -9.81 6.06 19.33
CA CYS A 205 -10.10 4.81 18.61
C CYS A 205 -8.86 3.92 18.46
N HIS A 206 -7.76 4.20 19.16
CA HIS A 206 -6.52 3.42 19.15
C HIS A 206 -6.62 2.12 19.97
N ASP A 207 -7.76 1.44 19.87
CA ASP A 207 -8.11 0.23 20.61
C ASP A 207 -8.22 -0.96 19.64
N GLN A 208 -8.22 -2.20 20.16
CA GLN A 208 -8.29 -3.45 19.40
C GLN A 208 -9.33 -3.43 18.27
N TRP A 209 -10.46 -2.75 18.49
CA TRP A 209 -11.54 -2.60 17.52
C TRP A 209 -11.10 -1.96 16.19
N HIS A 210 -10.17 -1.01 16.22
CA HIS A 210 -9.66 -0.37 15.01
C HIS A 210 -8.81 -1.32 14.19
N ALA A 211 -7.94 -2.09 14.86
CA ALA A 211 -7.14 -3.13 14.22
C ALA A 211 -8.03 -4.15 13.51
N THR A 212 -9.08 -4.65 14.19
CA THR A 212 -10.00 -5.64 13.62
C THR A 212 -10.79 -5.09 12.43
N TYR A 213 -11.43 -3.92 12.55
CA TYR A 213 -12.22 -3.38 11.43
C TYR A 213 -11.35 -3.00 10.24
N SER A 214 -10.18 -2.40 10.49
CA SER A 214 -9.19 -2.10 9.44
C SER A 214 -8.70 -3.37 8.75
N ALA A 215 -8.41 -4.44 9.51
CA ALA A 215 -8.07 -5.74 8.95
C ALA A 215 -9.22 -6.32 8.10
N ILE A 216 -10.48 -6.24 8.54
CA ILE A 216 -11.62 -6.71 7.74
C ILE A 216 -11.67 -5.96 6.40
N GLY A 217 -11.58 -4.63 6.43
CA GLY A 217 -11.63 -3.83 5.21
C GLY A 217 -10.45 -4.10 4.27
N GLY A 218 -9.25 -4.25 4.81
CA GLY A 218 -8.09 -4.62 4.01
C GLY A 218 -8.12 -6.06 3.50
N ALA A 219 -8.73 -7.01 4.23
CA ALA A 219 -8.99 -8.36 3.74
C ALA A 219 -10.00 -8.35 2.57
N VAL A 220 -11.04 -7.50 2.63
CA VAL A 220 -11.96 -7.29 1.49
C VAL A 220 -11.21 -6.74 0.28
N ALA A 221 -10.32 -5.76 0.48
CA ALA A 221 -9.46 -5.25 -0.59
C ALA A 221 -8.53 -6.34 -1.16
N ALA A 222 -7.91 -7.14 -0.30
CA ALA A 222 -7.05 -8.25 -0.72
C ALA A 222 -7.84 -9.28 -1.55
N VAL A 223 -9.01 -9.72 -1.10
CA VAL A 223 -9.89 -10.61 -1.88
C VAL A 223 -10.29 -9.97 -3.21
N GLY A 224 -10.60 -8.66 -3.21
CA GLY A 224 -10.86 -7.91 -4.43
C GLY A 224 -9.68 -7.90 -5.39
N LEU A 225 -8.45 -7.73 -4.90
CA LEU A 225 -7.22 -7.81 -5.67
C LEU A 225 -6.96 -9.22 -6.22
N LEU A 226 -7.20 -10.26 -5.42
CA LEU A 226 -7.08 -11.67 -5.85
C LEU A 226 -8.08 -11.96 -6.97
N PHE A 227 -9.32 -11.53 -6.80
CA PHE A 227 -10.36 -11.69 -7.81
C PHE A 227 -10.04 -10.90 -9.08
N PHE A 228 -9.58 -9.66 -8.94
CA PHE A 228 -9.11 -8.82 -10.04
C PHE A 228 -7.95 -9.49 -10.81
N GLY A 229 -6.95 -10.00 -10.09
CA GLY A 229 -5.81 -10.73 -10.65
C GLY A 229 -6.21 -12.01 -11.40
N HIS A 230 -7.30 -12.66 -10.99
CA HIS A 230 -7.83 -13.85 -11.66
C HIS A 230 -8.66 -13.51 -12.91
N MET A 231 -9.42 -12.40 -12.89
CA MET A 231 -10.34 -12.00 -13.97
C MET A 231 -9.64 -11.33 -15.15
N HIS A 232 -8.55 -10.63 -14.88
CA HIS A 232 -7.73 -9.98 -15.88
C HIS A 232 -6.51 -10.88 -16.02
N HIS A 233 -6.16 -11.34 -17.23
CA HIS A 233 -4.97 -12.18 -17.48
C HIS A 233 -3.66 -11.45 -17.10
N PHE A 234 -3.45 -11.11 -15.83
CA PHE A 234 -2.16 -10.83 -15.19
C PHE A 234 -1.39 -12.15 -15.04
N GLU A 235 -1.51 -13.04 -16.02
CA GLU A 235 -0.98 -14.40 -15.98
C GLU A 235 0.52 -14.37 -15.72
N GLY A 236 1.25 -13.33 -16.11
CA GLY A 236 2.66 -13.16 -15.73
C GLY A 236 2.82 -12.87 -14.24
N ALA A 237 2.45 -11.67 -13.79
CA ALA A 237 2.81 -11.17 -12.45
C ALA A 237 2.13 -11.96 -11.32
N TRP A 238 0.85 -12.33 -11.46
CA TRP A 238 0.13 -13.03 -10.40
C TRP A 238 0.55 -14.49 -10.29
N SER A 239 0.70 -15.20 -11.42
CA SER A 239 1.19 -16.59 -11.39
C SER A 239 2.62 -16.63 -10.85
N SER A 240 3.49 -15.73 -11.31
CA SER A 240 4.86 -15.59 -10.83
C SER A 240 4.89 -15.34 -9.33
N PHE A 241 4.05 -14.43 -8.82
CA PHE A 241 3.96 -14.17 -7.38
C PHE A 241 3.51 -15.42 -6.61
N SER A 242 2.48 -16.11 -7.09
CA SER A 242 1.96 -17.31 -6.42
C SER A 242 2.95 -18.47 -6.40
N GLU A 243 3.65 -18.70 -7.53
CA GLU A 243 4.71 -19.70 -7.67
C GLU A 243 5.92 -19.35 -6.79
N LEU A 244 6.29 -18.07 -6.75
CA LEU A 244 7.39 -17.56 -5.94
C LEU A 244 7.11 -17.72 -4.45
N ILE A 245 5.89 -17.40 -3.99
CA ILE A 245 5.48 -17.63 -2.61
C ILE A 245 5.63 -19.11 -2.26
N VAL A 246 5.06 -20.01 -3.05
CA VAL A 246 5.05 -21.45 -2.70
C VAL A 246 6.46 -22.03 -2.74
N SER A 247 7.26 -21.67 -3.75
CA SER A 247 8.64 -22.12 -3.88
C SER A 247 9.56 -21.61 -2.77
N HIS A 248 9.39 -20.35 -2.31
CA HIS A 248 10.28 -19.73 -1.32
C HIS A 248 9.79 -19.85 0.13
N SER A 249 8.51 -20.16 0.36
CA SER A 249 7.93 -20.28 1.71
C SER A 249 8.74 -21.17 2.67
N PRO A 250 9.27 -22.34 2.26
CA PRO A 250 10.08 -23.18 3.14
C PRO A 250 11.38 -22.52 3.59
N ALA A 251 12.11 -21.88 2.66
CA ALA A 251 13.35 -21.18 2.97
C ALA A 251 13.09 -19.97 3.87
N ILE A 252 12.03 -19.23 3.60
CA ILE A 252 11.60 -18.09 4.43
C ILE A 252 11.22 -18.57 5.83
N LEU A 253 10.42 -19.63 5.95
CA LEU A 253 10.00 -20.18 7.24
C LEU A 253 11.20 -20.68 8.06
N LEU A 254 12.16 -21.36 7.42
CA LEU A 254 13.39 -21.80 8.06
C LEU A 254 14.26 -20.62 8.52
N GLY A 255 14.52 -19.65 7.63
CA GLY A 255 15.32 -18.47 7.96
C GLY A 255 14.72 -17.66 9.10
N PHE A 256 13.40 -17.50 9.08
CA PHE A 256 12.66 -16.84 10.14
C PHE A 256 12.74 -17.61 11.46
N GLY A 257 12.51 -18.93 11.44
CA GLY A 257 12.63 -19.78 12.63
C GLY A 257 14.02 -19.74 13.26
N LEU A 258 15.07 -19.75 12.43
CA LEU A 258 16.46 -19.60 12.89
C LEU A 258 16.73 -18.21 13.49
N LEU A 259 16.22 -17.15 12.89
CA LEU A 259 16.34 -15.78 13.43
C LEU A 259 15.66 -15.66 14.79
N VAL A 260 14.44 -16.19 14.94
CA VAL A 260 13.71 -16.22 16.22
C VAL A 260 14.53 -16.92 17.29
N LEU A 261 15.06 -18.10 16.95
CA LEU A 261 15.86 -18.91 17.86
C LEU A 261 17.14 -18.18 18.28
N ALA A 262 17.86 -17.59 17.32
CA ALA A 262 19.09 -16.84 17.59
C ALA A 262 18.86 -15.64 18.51
N VAL A 263 17.78 -14.87 18.27
CA VAL A 263 17.41 -13.74 19.13
C VAL A 263 17.06 -14.22 20.54
N ARG A 264 16.30 -15.32 20.69
CA ARG A 264 15.98 -15.85 22.03
C ARG A 264 17.22 -16.33 22.77
N ILE A 265 18.11 -17.09 22.12
CA ILE A 265 19.36 -17.56 22.73
C ILE A 265 20.25 -16.37 23.12
N GLY A 266 20.41 -15.38 22.25
CA GLY A 266 21.23 -14.20 22.50
C GLY A 266 20.70 -13.36 23.67
N VAL A 267 19.39 -13.18 23.76
CA VAL A 267 18.76 -12.44 24.87
C VAL A 267 18.88 -13.20 26.19
N THR A 268 18.74 -14.54 26.19
CA THR A 268 18.96 -15.34 27.40
C THR A 268 20.42 -15.31 27.85
N ALA A 269 21.37 -15.36 26.91
CA ALA A 269 22.80 -15.31 27.22
C ALA A 269 23.22 -13.94 27.82
N LEU A 270 22.67 -12.84 27.30
CA LEU A 270 22.91 -11.50 27.83
C LEU A 270 22.21 -11.25 29.19
N ALA A 271 21.11 -11.95 29.46
CA ALA A 271 20.41 -11.87 30.73
C ALA A 271 21.15 -12.62 31.86
N ASP A 272 21.82 -13.74 31.54
CA ASP A 272 22.61 -14.52 32.49
C ASP A 272 23.91 -13.80 32.93
N ASP A 273 24.44 -12.87 32.13
CA ASP A 273 25.66 -12.10 32.45
C ASP A 273 25.43 -10.92 33.42
N GLY A 274 24.23 -10.77 33.99
CA GLY A 274 23.98 -9.94 35.18
C GLY A 274 24.17 -8.42 35.05
N GLY A 275 24.33 -7.89 33.82
CA GLY A 275 24.82 -6.52 33.59
C GLY A 275 23.97 -5.59 32.73
N VAL A 276 22.74 -5.95 32.32
CA VAL A 276 21.95 -5.07 31.45
C VAL A 276 21.19 -4.03 32.28
N THR A 277 21.84 -2.91 32.57
CA THR A 277 21.13 -1.68 32.95
C THR A 277 20.26 -1.27 31.76
N LYS A 278 18.96 -1.08 32.00
CA LYS A 278 18.02 -0.56 31.00
C LYS A 278 18.61 0.76 30.46
N PRO A 279 18.80 0.93 29.14
CA PRO A 279 19.21 2.22 28.61
C PRO A 279 18.19 3.28 29.04
N CYS A 280 18.67 4.41 29.56
CA CYS A 280 17.83 5.55 29.92
C CYS A 280 16.99 5.95 28.70
N GLY A 281 15.66 5.93 28.85
CA GLY A 281 14.70 6.14 27.76
C GLY A 281 13.95 4.89 27.29
N SER A 282 14.21 3.71 27.85
CA SER A 282 13.47 2.46 27.54
C SER A 282 12.19 2.26 28.36
N GLU A 283 11.65 3.31 28.97
CA GLU A 283 10.37 3.27 29.69
C GLU A 283 9.23 2.89 28.72
N GLY A 284 8.84 1.62 28.71
CA GLY A 284 7.75 1.07 27.89
C GLY A 284 8.14 -0.08 26.95
N LEU A 285 9.43 -0.37 26.75
CA LEU A 285 9.86 -1.50 25.90
C LEU A 285 9.99 -2.78 26.74
N VAL A 286 9.03 -3.70 26.58
CA VAL A 286 9.09 -5.06 27.16
C VAL A 286 10.31 -5.79 26.58
N PRO A 287 11.23 -6.29 27.42
CA PRO A 287 12.44 -6.98 26.94
C PRO A 287 12.06 -8.27 26.21
N PRO A 288 12.84 -8.71 25.18
CA PRO A 288 12.42 -9.79 24.28
C PRO A 288 12.20 -11.16 24.96
N ASN A 289 12.74 -11.36 26.17
CA ASN A 289 12.54 -12.54 27.00
C ASN A 289 11.17 -12.59 27.70
N GLU A 290 10.51 -11.43 27.88
CA GLU A 290 9.19 -11.30 28.51
C GLU A 290 8.05 -11.20 27.49
N LEU A 291 8.35 -11.15 26.18
CA LEU A 291 7.33 -11.14 25.14
C LEU A 291 6.61 -12.50 25.00
N ASP A 292 5.28 -12.45 25.05
CA ASP A 292 4.43 -13.56 24.63
C ASP A 292 4.69 -13.89 23.15
N TRP A 293 4.48 -15.15 22.77
CA TRP A 293 4.70 -15.63 21.40
C TRP A 293 3.90 -14.85 20.38
N LEU A 294 2.71 -14.41 20.74
CA LEU A 294 1.84 -13.64 19.86
C LEU A 294 2.36 -12.22 19.61
N ASP A 295 2.89 -11.56 20.63
CA ASP A 295 3.50 -10.23 20.48
C ASP A 295 4.78 -10.30 19.64
N TRP A 296 5.48 -11.44 19.71
CA TRP A 296 6.65 -11.69 18.87
C TRP A 296 6.25 -11.87 17.40
N ILE A 297 5.20 -12.66 17.14
CA ILE A 297 4.61 -12.80 15.80
C ILE A 297 4.21 -11.41 15.26
N ASP A 298 3.60 -10.58 16.10
CA ASP A 298 3.17 -9.24 15.74
C ASP A 298 4.29 -8.30 15.32
N ARG A 299 5.46 -8.42 15.94
CA ARG A 299 6.64 -7.59 15.63
C ARG A 299 7.37 -7.99 14.36
N VAL A 300 7.30 -9.27 13.99
CA VAL A 300 8.18 -9.81 12.94
C VAL A 300 7.42 -10.12 11.65
N THR A 301 6.10 -10.26 11.71
CA THR A 301 5.24 -10.42 10.53
C THR A 301 5.39 -9.31 9.48
N PRO A 302 5.48 -8.01 9.82
CA PRO A 302 5.64 -6.97 8.79
C PRO A 302 6.94 -7.13 7.97
N TRP A 303 8.02 -7.59 8.61
CA TRP A 303 9.29 -7.86 7.94
C TRP A 303 9.24 -9.06 7.01
N LEU A 304 8.41 -10.06 7.33
CA LEU A 304 8.11 -11.18 6.42
C LEU A 304 7.47 -10.68 5.12
N ALA A 305 6.52 -9.74 5.22
CA ALA A 305 5.88 -9.15 4.05
C ALA A 305 6.86 -8.33 3.21
N VAL A 306 7.77 -7.58 3.85
CA VAL A 306 8.85 -6.86 3.15
C VAL A 306 9.79 -7.83 2.42
N ALA A 307 10.21 -8.91 3.08
CA ALA A 307 11.07 -9.91 2.46
C ALA A 307 10.40 -10.53 1.21
N MET A 308 9.11 -10.85 1.30
CA MET A 308 8.34 -11.37 0.16
C MET A 308 8.22 -10.34 -0.97
N ALA A 309 7.96 -9.07 -0.64
CA ALA A 309 7.88 -8.00 -1.63
C ALA A 309 9.21 -7.76 -2.34
N LEU A 310 10.35 -7.87 -1.63
CA LEU A 310 11.69 -7.77 -2.21
C LEU A 310 11.98 -8.95 -3.15
N VAL A 311 11.65 -10.17 -2.73
CA VAL A 311 11.81 -11.37 -3.57
C VAL A 311 10.99 -11.24 -4.85
N PHE A 312 9.75 -10.76 -4.75
CA PHE A 312 8.92 -10.45 -5.92
C PHE A 312 9.54 -9.35 -6.81
N ALA A 313 10.02 -8.25 -6.23
CA ALA A 313 10.62 -7.16 -7.00
C ALA A 313 11.87 -7.61 -7.78
N VAL A 314 12.73 -8.43 -7.16
CA VAL A 314 13.91 -9.02 -7.83
C VAL A 314 13.47 -9.92 -8.98
N GLN A 315 12.48 -10.78 -8.77
CA GLN A 315 11.98 -11.66 -9.82
C GLN A 315 11.36 -10.86 -10.98
N VAL A 316 10.61 -9.79 -10.71
CA VAL A 316 10.02 -8.94 -11.76
C VAL A 316 11.11 -8.24 -12.57
N VAL A 317 12.22 -7.83 -11.95
CA VAL A 317 13.39 -7.29 -12.67
C VAL A 317 14.04 -8.36 -13.55
N ASP A 318 14.27 -9.55 -13.01
CA ASP A 318 14.93 -10.64 -13.74
C ASP A 318 14.06 -11.15 -14.91
N THR A 319 12.75 -11.32 -14.68
CA THR A 319 11.79 -11.72 -15.72
C THR A 319 11.55 -10.61 -16.74
N GLY A 320 11.46 -9.34 -16.32
CA GLY A 320 11.38 -8.20 -17.23
C GLY A 320 12.63 -8.04 -18.10
N ALA A 321 13.81 -8.40 -17.58
CA ALA A 321 15.04 -8.51 -18.35
C ALA A 321 15.06 -9.75 -19.26
N ALA A 322 14.44 -10.87 -18.83
CA ALA A 322 14.42 -12.13 -19.56
C ALA A 322 13.36 -12.20 -20.67
N HIS A 323 12.27 -11.41 -20.65
CA HIS A 323 11.28 -11.36 -21.75
C HIS A 323 11.86 -10.80 -23.07
N ALA A 324 13.10 -10.31 -23.08
CA ALA A 324 13.86 -10.06 -24.31
C ALA A 324 14.31 -11.36 -25.02
N HIS A 325 14.31 -12.51 -24.33
CA HIS A 325 14.70 -13.80 -24.88
C HIS A 325 13.88 -14.98 -24.31
N ALA A 326 13.09 -15.58 -25.18
CA ALA A 326 12.55 -16.95 -25.14
C ALA A 326 11.12 -17.16 -24.58
N HIS A 327 10.25 -17.58 -25.50
CA HIS A 327 9.13 -18.49 -25.23
C HIS A 327 9.69 -19.90 -25.08
N ASP A 328 9.75 -20.43 -23.85
CA ASP A 328 9.84 -21.87 -23.64
C ASP A 328 8.85 -22.27 -22.55
N HIS A 329 7.83 -23.03 -22.94
CA HIS A 329 6.79 -23.51 -22.04
C HIS A 329 7.33 -24.72 -21.28
N GLY A 330 8.13 -24.47 -20.25
CA GLY A 330 8.51 -25.49 -19.27
C GLY A 330 7.27 -25.94 -18.49
N GLU A 331 7.09 -27.26 -18.36
CA GLU A 331 6.07 -27.85 -17.50
C GLU A 331 6.19 -27.27 -16.07
N ALA A 332 5.12 -26.64 -15.57
CA ALA A 332 5.07 -26.16 -14.20
C ALA A 332 5.34 -27.33 -13.25
N ALA A 333 6.51 -27.32 -12.60
CA ALA A 333 6.90 -28.38 -11.69
C ALA A 333 5.88 -28.42 -10.54
N ALA A 334 5.20 -29.56 -10.37
CA ALA A 334 4.21 -29.72 -9.32
C ALA A 334 4.86 -29.48 -7.95
N HIS A 335 4.37 -28.47 -7.22
CA HIS A 335 4.87 -28.15 -5.89
C HIS A 335 4.66 -29.31 -4.93
N ALA A 336 5.67 -29.59 -4.11
CA ALA A 336 5.59 -30.63 -3.11
C ALA A 336 4.68 -30.19 -1.93
N TRP A 337 4.05 -31.16 -1.25
CA TRP A 337 3.10 -30.87 -0.17
C TRP A 337 3.70 -30.04 0.99
N TRP A 338 5.01 -30.17 1.25
CA TRP A 338 5.71 -29.40 2.29
C TRP A 338 5.88 -27.92 1.92
N GLN A 339 5.93 -27.58 0.63
CA GLN A 339 5.94 -26.19 0.15
C GLN A 339 4.60 -25.52 0.46
N TRP A 340 3.50 -26.22 0.18
CA TRP A 340 2.15 -25.80 0.56
C TRP A 340 1.97 -25.71 2.08
N ALA A 341 2.49 -26.67 2.83
CA ALA A 341 2.44 -26.64 4.30
C ALA A 341 3.20 -25.42 4.87
N ALA A 342 4.40 -25.13 4.37
CA ALA A 342 5.17 -23.95 4.79
C ALA A 342 4.43 -22.65 4.42
N THR A 343 3.84 -22.59 3.23
CA THR A 343 3.02 -21.46 2.78
C THR A 343 1.83 -21.25 3.71
N ALA A 344 1.12 -22.32 4.08
CA ALA A 344 -0.02 -22.24 4.99
C ALA A 344 0.38 -21.76 6.39
N VAL A 345 1.55 -22.16 6.90
CA VAL A 345 2.07 -21.68 8.18
C VAL A 345 2.37 -20.18 8.11
N LEU A 346 3.08 -19.72 7.07
CA LEU A 346 3.39 -18.30 6.89
C LEU A 346 2.15 -17.44 6.68
N ALA A 347 1.19 -17.92 5.88
CA ALA A 347 -0.09 -17.24 5.70
C ALA A 347 -0.88 -17.19 7.01
N GLY A 348 -0.88 -18.27 7.79
CA GLY A 348 -1.54 -18.33 9.10
C GLY A 348 -0.95 -17.35 10.10
N THR A 349 0.38 -17.30 10.24
CA THR A 349 1.04 -16.32 11.11
C THR A 349 0.79 -14.89 10.66
N PHE A 350 0.84 -14.64 9.34
CA PHE A 350 0.51 -13.34 8.78
C PHE A 350 -0.92 -12.91 9.11
N LEU A 351 -1.91 -13.79 8.88
CA LEU A 351 -3.32 -13.49 9.14
C LEU A 351 -3.59 -13.25 10.63
N VAL A 352 -3.01 -14.07 11.53
CA VAL A 352 -3.16 -13.87 12.98
C VAL A 352 -2.65 -12.49 13.38
N SER A 353 -1.46 -12.11 12.94
CA SER A 353 -0.92 -10.78 13.24
C SER A 353 -1.74 -9.68 12.61
N TYR A 354 -2.15 -9.88 11.35
CA TYR A 354 -2.90 -8.90 10.57
C TYR A 354 -4.22 -8.52 11.23
N PHE A 355 -4.96 -9.48 11.80
CA PHE A 355 -6.20 -9.20 12.52
C PHE A 355 -6.00 -8.67 13.95
N ARG A 356 -4.87 -8.96 14.59
CA ARG A 356 -4.52 -8.45 15.92
C ARG A 356 -4.08 -6.99 15.88
N VAL A 357 -3.18 -6.67 14.94
CA VAL A 357 -2.50 -5.37 14.86
C VAL A 357 -3.14 -4.45 13.81
N GLY A 358 -3.75 -5.02 12.78
CA GLY A 358 -4.27 -4.29 11.63
C GLY A 358 -3.18 -3.85 10.65
N PRO A 359 -3.54 -3.52 9.40
CA PRO A 359 -2.57 -3.15 8.37
C PRO A 359 -1.77 -1.88 8.71
N ARG A 360 -2.40 -0.91 9.39
CA ARG A 360 -1.71 0.30 9.85
C ARG A 360 -0.74 0.05 10.99
N GLY A 361 -1.12 -0.77 11.96
CA GLY A 361 -0.20 -1.10 13.05
C GLY A 361 1.01 -1.87 12.53
N MET A 362 0.85 -2.71 11.50
CA MET A 362 1.97 -3.37 10.83
C MET A 362 2.89 -2.36 10.13
N LEU A 363 2.34 -1.37 9.42
CA LEU A 363 3.16 -0.34 8.77
C LEU A 363 3.89 0.56 9.76
N ALA A 364 3.25 0.91 10.88
CA ALA A 364 3.88 1.71 11.93
C ALA A 364 5.13 1.04 12.53
N GLN A 365 5.22 -0.29 12.48
CA GLN A 365 6.42 -1.02 12.91
C GLN A 365 7.55 -0.98 11.87
N LEU A 366 7.23 -0.87 10.58
CA LEU A 366 8.23 -0.75 9.50
C LEU A 366 8.78 0.67 9.39
N PHE A 367 7.91 1.65 9.64
CA PHE A 367 8.23 3.07 9.60
C PHE A 367 7.87 3.68 10.96
N PRO A 368 8.76 3.57 11.97
CA PRO A 368 8.60 4.31 13.22
C PRO A 368 8.76 5.80 12.91
N PHE A 369 7.68 6.44 12.49
CA PHE A 369 7.65 7.87 12.29
C PHE A 369 7.81 8.54 13.67
N GLU A 370 8.89 9.27 13.87
CA GLU A 370 9.04 10.16 15.04
C GLU A 370 7.90 11.17 15.01
N HIS A 371 6.89 10.94 15.84
CA HIS A 371 5.94 11.98 16.16
C HIS A 371 6.63 12.94 17.12
N ASP A 372 7.09 14.05 16.58
CA ASP A 372 7.61 15.18 17.34
C ASP A 372 6.55 15.60 18.36
N HIS A 373 6.77 15.26 19.63
CA HIS A 373 5.87 15.57 20.72
C HIS A 373 5.99 17.06 21.02
N ASP A 374 5.10 17.87 20.45
CA ASP A 374 4.91 19.28 20.84
C ASP A 374 4.31 19.32 22.26
N HIS A 375 5.16 19.21 23.27
CA HIS A 375 4.83 19.45 24.67
C HIS A 375 4.55 20.94 24.87
N ARG A 376 3.36 21.41 24.47
CA ARG A 376 2.79 22.64 25.02
C ARG A 376 2.30 22.36 26.43
N HIS A 377 3.22 22.39 27.38
CA HIS A 377 2.89 22.61 28.77
C HIS A 377 2.28 24.01 28.88
N HIS A 378 0.94 24.05 28.95
CA HIS A 378 0.27 25.20 29.55
C HIS A 378 0.53 25.10 31.05
N ASP A 379 1.57 25.79 31.51
CA ASP A 379 1.76 26.10 32.92
C ASP A 379 0.55 26.93 33.36
N HIS A 380 -0.41 26.28 33.99
CA HIS A 380 -1.40 26.97 34.79
C HIS A 380 -0.71 27.43 36.08
N GLU A 381 -0.21 28.65 36.07
CA GLU A 381 0.14 29.40 37.28
C GLU A 381 -1.12 29.50 38.16
N HIS A 382 -1.21 28.63 39.16
CA HIS A 382 -2.10 28.81 40.29
C HIS A 382 -1.55 29.95 41.16
N HIS A 383 -2.10 31.15 40.97
CA HIS A 383 -1.97 32.22 41.95
C HIS A 383 -2.91 31.92 43.13
N ASP A 384 -2.36 31.31 44.17
CA ASP A 384 -2.93 31.37 45.52
C ASP A 384 -2.75 32.80 46.05
N HIS A 385 -3.85 33.54 46.12
CA HIS A 385 -3.92 34.76 46.93
C HIS A 385 -4.38 34.38 48.32
N ASP A 386 -3.42 34.24 49.23
CA ASP A 386 -3.63 34.18 50.66
C ASP A 386 -3.34 35.56 51.25
N HIS A 387 -4.37 36.27 51.70
CA HIS A 387 -4.23 37.45 52.56
C HIS A 387 -5.45 37.57 53.49
N GLY A 388 -5.18 37.37 54.78
CA GLY A 388 -5.59 38.27 55.87
C GLY A 388 -6.97 38.09 56.46
#